data_AF-A0A1B8Q5P8-F1
#
_entry.id   AF-A0A1B8Q5P8-F1
#
_cell.length_a   1.000
_cell.length_b   1.000
_cell.length_c   1.000
_cell.angle_alpha   90.00
_cell.angle_beta   90.00
_cell.angle_gamma   90.00
#
_symmetry.space_group_name_H-M   'P 1'
#
loop_
_entity.id
_entity.type
_entity.pdbx_description
1 polymer ?
#
loop_
_entity_poly.entity_id
_entity_poly.type
_entity_poly.pdbx_seq_one_letter_code
_entity_poly.pdbx_strand_id
1 'polypeptide(L)'
;MKYLVLLCPLLLTACATPTATPTEPIATDTAEPDSSTLPKLAMPIRHCTMEYIPVCATLEQNGQRFEKTFGNRCAAHTFIPDDTKVIDVRDGDCDPSRQPVIRFNR
;
A
#
# COMPACT_ATOMS: atom_id res chain seq x y z
N MET A 1 -3.39 14.85 41.87
CA MET A 1 -3.84 13.46 42.08
C MET A 1 -5.37 13.40 42.09
N LYS A 2 -5.99 13.21 40.92
CA LYS A 2 -7.37 12.70 40.81
C LYS A 2 -7.64 12.34 39.34
N TYR A 3 -7.30 11.10 38.99
CA TYR A 3 -7.64 10.51 37.70
C TYR A 3 -9.10 10.06 37.78
N LEU A 4 -9.96 10.75 37.02
CA LEU A 4 -11.37 10.39 36.87
C LEU A 4 -11.43 9.29 35.80
N VAL A 5 -11.43 8.04 36.28
CA VAL A 5 -11.56 6.84 35.44
C VAL A 5 -13.01 6.74 34.99
N LEU A 6 -13.29 7.16 33.76
CA LEU A 6 -14.56 6.93 33.08
C LEU A 6 -14.52 5.53 32.43
N LEU A 7 -15.21 4.59 33.08
CA LEU A 7 -15.51 3.26 32.58
C LEU A 7 -16.43 3.35 31.37
N CYS A 8 -15.91 3.02 30.18
CA CYS A 8 -16.69 2.90 28.95
C CYS A 8 -17.19 1.45 28.83
N PRO A 9 -18.51 1.18 28.87
CA PRO A 9 -19.00 -0.19 28.68
C PRO A 9 -18.89 -0.57 27.20
N LEU A 10 -18.09 -1.60 26.93
CA LEU A 10 -18.02 -2.31 25.64
C LEU A 10 -19.37 -3.00 25.38
N LEU A 11 -20.21 -2.40 24.54
CA LEU A 11 -21.39 -3.05 23.99
C LEU A 11 -20.95 -3.96 22.83
N LEU A 12 -20.80 -5.25 23.11
CA LEU A 12 -20.63 -6.31 22.12
C LEU A 12 -21.96 -6.55 21.41
N THR A 13 -22.14 -5.93 20.24
CA THR A 13 -23.22 -6.31 19.32
C THR A 13 -22.73 -7.49 18.47
N ALA A 14 -23.22 -8.69 18.80
CA ALA A 14 -23.03 -9.88 17.98
C ALA A 14 -23.88 -9.77 16.70
N CYS A 15 -23.23 -9.73 15.53
CA CYS A 15 -23.94 -9.86 14.26
C CYS A 15 -24.21 -11.36 13.99
N ALA A 16 -25.48 -11.76 14.09
CA ALA A 16 -25.93 -13.06 13.64
C ALA A 16 -25.94 -13.11 12.11
N THR A 17 -25.28 -14.12 11.54
CA THR A 17 -25.33 -14.46 10.11
C THR A 17 -26.63 -15.20 9.80
N PRO A 18 -27.46 -14.74 8.84
CA PRO A 18 -28.45 -15.59 8.22
C PRO A 18 -27.79 -16.45 7.12
N THR A 19 -27.75 -17.75 7.38
CA THR A 19 -27.57 -18.84 6.41
C THR A 19 -28.66 -18.73 5.34
N ALA A 20 -28.27 -18.48 4.09
CA ALA A 20 -29.15 -18.66 2.94
C ALA A 20 -28.88 -20.05 2.32
N THR A 21 -29.91 -20.89 2.37
CA THR A 21 -29.98 -22.21 1.74
C THR A 21 -29.94 -22.07 0.20
N PRO A 22 -29.22 -22.95 -0.52
CA PRO A 22 -29.11 -22.91 -1.97
C PRO A 22 -30.23 -23.71 -2.62
N THR A 23 -31.13 -23.08 -3.39
CA THR A 23 -31.99 -23.77 -4.35
C THR A 23 -32.51 -22.77 -5.38
N GLU A 24 -32.00 -22.80 -6.62
CA GLU A 24 -32.79 -23.02 -7.85
C GLU A 24 -31.91 -22.88 -9.11
N PRO A 25 -32.32 -23.51 -10.23
CA PRO A 25 -31.42 -24.07 -11.22
C PRO A 25 -30.94 -23.07 -12.29
N ILE A 26 -29.72 -23.34 -12.76
CA ILE A 26 -29.03 -22.64 -13.84
C ILE A 26 -29.80 -22.85 -15.15
N ALA A 27 -30.50 -21.81 -15.59
CA ALA A 27 -30.86 -21.64 -16.99
C ALA A 27 -29.66 -21.02 -17.70
N THR A 28 -28.97 -21.85 -18.49
CA THR A 28 -27.89 -21.45 -19.39
C THR A 28 -28.50 -20.72 -20.59
N ASP A 29 -28.58 -19.39 -20.50
CA ASP A 29 -28.58 -18.55 -21.69
C ASP A 29 -27.17 -17.95 -21.81
N THR A 30 -26.37 -18.58 -22.66
CA THR A 30 -25.09 -18.06 -23.12
C THR A 30 -25.37 -16.86 -24.02
N ALA A 31 -25.58 -15.70 -23.39
CA ALA A 31 -25.35 -14.42 -24.04
C ALA A 31 -23.89 -14.05 -23.77
N GLU A 32 -23.06 -14.07 -24.81
CA GLU A 32 -21.72 -13.46 -24.79
C GLU A 32 -21.84 -12.05 -24.21
N PRO A 33 -21.06 -11.68 -23.18
CA PRO A 33 -20.93 -10.28 -22.82
C PRO A 33 -20.12 -9.62 -23.94
N ASP A 34 -20.83 -8.90 -24.80
CA ASP A 34 -20.27 -8.01 -25.81
C ASP A 34 -19.18 -7.14 -25.16
N SER A 35 -17.92 -7.49 -25.45
CA SER A 35 -16.70 -6.92 -24.88
C SER A 35 -16.43 -5.49 -25.38
N SER A 36 -17.44 -4.81 -25.91
CA SER A 36 -17.29 -3.58 -26.69
C SER A 36 -17.69 -2.33 -25.91
N THR A 37 -17.98 -2.41 -24.62
CA THR A 37 -18.20 -1.23 -23.77
C THR A 37 -17.60 -1.42 -22.38
N LEU A 38 -16.31 -1.80 -22.29
CA LEU A 38 -15.56 -1.57 -21.06
C LEU A 38 -15.27 -0.06 -20.97
N PRO A 39 -15.76 0.66 -19.96
CA PRO A 39 -15.42 2.07 -19.81
C PRO A 39 -13.89 2.20 -19.66
N LYS A 40 -13.34 3.30 -20.16
CA LYS A 40 -11.96 3.76 -19.95
C LYS A 40 -11.73 4.06 -18.46
N LEU A 41 -11.72 3.03 -17.62
CA LEU A 41 -11.72 3.10 -16.16
C LEU A 41 -10.88 1.97 -15.59
N ALA A 42 -9.56 2.08 -15.74
CA ALA A 42 -8.61 1.50 -14.79
C ALA A 42 -7.24 2.11 -15.06
N MET A 43 -6.89 3.20 -14.35
CA MET A 43 -5.47 3.40 -14.10
C MET A 43 -5.00 2.16 -13.35
N PRO A 44 -3.93 1.46 -13.78
CA PRO A 44 -3.50 0.25 -13.12
C PRO A 44 -3.23 0.57 -11.65
N ILE A 45 -3.95 -0.13 -10.76
CA ILE A 45 -3.73 0.01 -9.32
C ILE A 45 -2.33 -0.53 -9.05
N ARG A 46 -1.46 0.32 -8.54
CA ARG A 46 -0.11 -0.08 -8.19
C ARG A 46 -0.07 -0.48 -6.72
N HIS A 47 0.42 -1.70 -6.45
CA HIS A 47 0.51 -2.26 -5.12
C HIS A 47 1.96 -2.57 -4.76
N CYS A 48 2.32 -2.31 -3.51
CA CYS A 48 3.57 -2.73 -2.91
C CYS A 48 3.28 -3.47 -1.61
N THR A 49 4.17 -4.38 -1.21
CA THR A 49 4.11 -4.98 0.13
C THR A 49 4.35 -3.92 1.21
N MET A 50 3.93 -4.22 2.44
CA MET A 50 4.14 -3.35 3.61
C MET A 50 5.47 -3.63 4.33
N GLU A 51 6.33 -4.46 3.75
CA GLU A 51 7.65 -4.76 4.29
C GLU A 51 8.53 -3.50 4.29
N TYR A 52 9.24 -3.29 5.41
CA TYR A 52 10.16 -2.17 5.59
C TYR A 52 11.60 -2.64 5.37
N ILE A 53 12.07 -2.54 4.12
CA ILE A 53 13.47 -2.65 3.70
C ILE A 53 13.82 -1.30 3.07
N PRO A 54 14.24 -0.31 3.86
CA PRO A 54 14.31 1.06 3.40
C PRO A 54 15.31 1.22 2.25
N VAL A 55 14.97 2.13 1.34
CA VAL A 55 15.86 2.58 0.27
C VAL A 55 15.90 4.09 0.23
N CYS A 56 17.02 4.64 -0.18
CA CYS A 56 17.16 6.06 -0.45
C CYS A 56 17.15 6.28 -1.95
N ALA A 57 16.14 7.00 -2.43
CA ALA A 57 16.06 7.37 -3.84
C ALA A 57 16.56 8.81 -4.04
N THR A 58 17.41 9.00 -5.04
CA THR A 58 17.69 10.33 -5.60
C THR A 58 16.62 10.63 -6.63
N LEU A 59 15.86 11.69 -6.40
CA LEU A 59 14.76 12.14 -7.25
C LEU A 59 15.12 13.45 -7.92
N GLU A 60 14.57 13.68 -9.11
CA GLU A 60 14.65 14.96 -9.81
C GLU A 60 13.24 15.45 -10.16
N GLN A 61 12.89 16.65 -9.68
CA GLN A 61 11.61 17.30 -9.96
C GLN A 61 11.87 18.77 -10.27
N ASN A 62 11.32 19.29 -11.37
CA ASN A 62 11.51 20.68 -11.79
C ASN A 62 13.00 21.11 -11.89
N GLY A 63 13.88 20.19 -12.30
CA GLY A 63 15.33 20.42 -12.41
C GLY A 63 16.08 20.44 -11.07
N GLN A 64 15.40 20.23 -9.94
CA GLN A 64 16.03 20.11 -8.63
C GLN A 64 16.16 18.66 -8.22
N ARG A 65 17.33 18.31 -7.66
CA ARG A 65 17.60 16.98 -7.12
C ARG A 65 17.49 16.96 -5.61
N PHE A 66 16.87 15.91 -5.09
CA PHE A 66 16.73 15.69 -3.65
C PHE A 66 16.67 14.19 -3.34
N GLU A 67 17.02 13.85 -2.10
CA GLU A 67 16.94 12.48 -1.62
C GLU A 67 15.67 12.26 -0.78
N LYS A 68 15.08 11.06 -0.89
CA LYS A 68 13.93 10.65 -0.08
C LYS A 68 14.01 9.17 0.28
N THR A 69 13.79 8.86 1.55
CA THR A 69 13.63 7.49 2.03
C THR A 69 12.26 6.95 1.61
N PHE A 70 12.25 5.73 1.07
CA PHE A 70 11.05 4.93 0.84
C PHE A 70 11.13 3.64 1.65
N GLY A 71 9.97 3.11 2.07
CA GLY A 71 9.91 1.90 2.89
C GLY A 71 10.41 0.64 2.18
N ASN A 72 10.36 0.62 0.85
CA ASN A 72 10.97 -0.40 0.01
C ASN A 72 11.16 0.08 -1.43
N ARG A 73 11.90 -0.70 -2.23
CA ARG A 73 12.20 -0.40 -3.64
C ARG A 73 10.94 -0.30 -4.51
N CYS A 74 9.90 -1.09 -4.25
CA CYS A 74 8.63 -0.98 -4.97
C CYS A 74 8.01 0.40 -4.79
N ALA A 75 7.93 0.88 -3.54
CA ALA A 75 7.37 2.19 -3.22
C ALA A 75 8.14 3.34 -3.89
N ALA A 76 9.48 3.23 -3.99
CA ALA A 76 10.33 4.23 -4.64
C ALA A 76 10.06 4.42 -6.14
N HIS A 77 9.54 3.41 -6.83
CA HIS A 77 9.18 3.50 -8.25
C HIS A 77 7.68 3.69 -8.49
N THR A 78 6.87 3.42 -7.47
CA THR A 78 5.42 3.33 -7.60
C THR A 78 4.71 4.58 -7.11
N PHE A 79 5.10 5.09 -5.94
CA PHE A 79 4.43 6.20 -5.25
C PHE A 79 5.25 7.49 -5.36
N ILE A 80 5.65 7.80 -6.60
CA ILE A 80 6.29 9.06 -6.97
C ILE A 80 5.33 9.88 -7.85
N PRO A 81 5.37 11.23 -7.78
CA PRO A 81 4.63 12.07 -8.71
C PRO A 81 5.04 11.83 -10.17
N ASP A 82 4.11 11.99 -11.11
CA ASP A 82 4.35 11.75 -12.54
C ASP A 82 5.42 12.68 -13.15
N ASP A 83 5.60 13.88 -12.58
CA ASP A 83 6.60 14.88 -12.97
C ASP A 83 7.97 14.65 -12.30
N THR A 84 8.12 13.59 -11.52
CA THR A 84 9.35 13.26 -10.79
C THR A 84 10.07 12.09 -11.45
N LYS A 85 11.38 12.26 -11.69
CA LYS A 85 12.25 11.19 -12.20
C LYS A 85 13.03 10.55 -11.06
N VAL A 86 13.13 9.22 -11.07
CA VAL A 86 14.07 8.50 -10.21
C VAL A 86 15.42 8.44 -10.91
N ILE A 87 16.45 9.02 -10.29
CA ILE A 87 17.81 9.06 -10.80
C ILE A 87 18.62 7.85 -10.31
N ASP A 88 18.49 7.52 -9.03
CA ASP A 88 19.17 6.39 -8.39
C ASP A 88 18.37 5.88 -7.18
N VAL A 89 18.58 4.62 -6.79
CA VAL A 89 17.97 4.00 -5.60
C VAL A 89 18.99 3.09 -4.91
N ARG A 90 19.52 3.56 -3.77
CA ARG A 90 20.47 2.85 -2.90
C ARG A 90 19.77 2.18 -1.72
N ASP A 91 20.36 1.11 -1.21
CA ASP A 91 19.83 0.41 -0.04
C ASP A 91 20.07 1.23 1.25
N GLY A 92 19.15 1.09 2.21
CA GLY A 92 19.15 1.82 3.47
C GLY A 92 18.50 3.21 3.39
N ASP A 93 18.32 3.85 4.54
CA ASP A 93 17.76 5.19 4.64
C ASP A 93 18.70 6.26 4.05
N CYS A 94 18.13 7.44 3.70
CA CYS A 94 18.93 8.55 3.22
C CYS A 94 19.87 9.13 4.27
N ASP A 95 19.49 9.03 5.55
CA ASP A 95 20.30 9.44 6.68
C ASP A 95 21.11 8.24 7.22
N PRO A 96 22.42 8.14 6.91
CA PRO A 96 23.25 7.04 7.39
C PRO A 96 23.39 7.01 8.91
N SER A 97 23.13 8.12 9.62
CA SER A 97 23.18 8.15 11.08
C SER A 97 21.99 7.46 11.75
N ARG A 98 20.88 7.28 11.01
CA ARG A 98 19.69 6.54 11.45
C ARG A 98 19.74 5.06 11.12
N GLN A 99 20.75 4.63 10.36
CA GLN A 99 20.86 3.22 10.00
C GLN A 99 21.30 2.41 11.22
N PRO A 100 20.63 1.27 11.50
CA PRO A 100 21.07 0.38 12.57
C PRO A 100 22.48 -0.11 12.23
N VAL A 101 23.44 0.23 13.08
CA VAL A 101 24.82 -0.22 12.93
C VAL A 101 24.84 -1.73 13.22
N ILE A 102 24.65 -2.56 12.19
CA ILE A 102 24.83 -4.00 12.31
C ILE A 102 26.34 -4.24 12.44
N ARG A 103 26.83 -4.29 13.69
CA ARG A 103 28.19 -4.69 13.99
C ARG A 103 28.30 -6.20 13.75
N PHE A 104 28.79 -6.58 12.58
CA PHE A 104 29.30 -7.92 12.37
C PHE A 104 30.61 -8.02 13.17
N ASN A 105 30.54 -8.61 14.37
CA ASN A 105 31.74 -9.02 15.09
C ASN A 105 32.51 -10.00 14.20
N ARG A 106 33.69 -9.58 13.73
CA ARG A 106 34.69 -10.44 13.12
C ARG A 106 35.63 -10.93 14.21
#